data_AF-A0A6A5R791-F1
#
_entry.id   AF-A0A6A5R791-F1
#
_cell.length_a   1.000
_cell.length_b   1.000
_cell.length_c   1.000
_cell.angle_alpha   90.00
_cell.angle_beta   90.00
_cell.angle_gamma   90.00
#
_symmetry.space_group_name_H-M   'P 1'
#
loop_
_entity.id
_entity.type
_entity.pdbx_description
1 polymer ?
#
loop_
_entity_poly.entity_id
_entity_poly.type
_entity_poly.pdbx_seq_one_letter_code
_entity_poly.pdbx_strand_id
1 'polypeptide(L)' 'MPPQRNAQSTYNEEEEAIVARILELDARGIGATRAMVQEMANDLLAARGEGPVGKN' A
#
# COMPACT_ATOMS: atom_id res chain seq x y z
N MET A 1 18.22 3.75 17.42
CA MET A 1 17.34 4.91 17.12
C MET A 1 16.06 4.37 16.51
N PRO A 2 14.86 4.60 17.09
CA PRO A 2 13.64 4.39 16.34
C PRO A 2 13.45 5.58 15.37
N PRO A 3 13.01 5.38 14.12
CA PRO A 3 12.74 6.47 13.21
C PRO A 3 11.51 7.28 13.66
N GLN A 4 11.62 8.59 13.46
CA GLN A 4 10.67 9.63 13.86
C GLN A 4 9.37 9.51 13.07
N ARG A 5 8.24 9.38 13.78
CA ARG A 5 6.90 9.41 13.18
C ARG A 5 6.49 10.85 12.91
N ASN A 6 6.70 11.29 11.67
CA ASN A 6 6.08 12.50 11.14
C ASN A 6 4.66 12.19 10.64
N ALA A 7 3.81 13.21 10.56
CA ALA A 7 2.39 13.15 10.20
C ALA A 7 2.08 12.70 8.74
N GLN A 8 2.92 11.84 8.15
CA GLN A 8 2.78 11.09 6.90
C GLN A 8 2.36 9.63 7.14
N SER A 9 1.81 9.33 8.32
CA SER A 9 1.73 7.97 8.89
C SER A 9 0.80 7.00 8.18
N THR A 10 0.07 7.42 7.15
CA THR A 10 -0.81 6.55 6.37
C THR A 10 -0.16 5.98 5.11
N TYR A 11 0.72 6.76 4.46
CA TYR A 11 1.42 6.32 3.27
C TYR A 11 2.39 5.18 3.58
N ASN A 12 3.06 5.24 4.74
CA ASN A 12 4.00 4.18 5.12
C ASN A 12 3.34 2.80 5.20
N GLU A 13 2.12 2.68 5.72
CA GLU A 13 1.45 1.36 5.85
C GLU A 13 1.00 0.82 4.49
N GLU A 14 0.52 1.69 3.61
CA GLU A 14 0.09 1.34 2.25
C GLU A 14 1.30 1.00 1.36
N GLU A 15 2.38 1.78 1.46
CA GLU A 15 3.65 1.51 0.78
C GLU A 15 4.29 0.22 1.30
N GLU A 16 4.28 -0.03 2.61
CA GLU A 16 4.76 -1.31 3.19
C GLU A 16 3.94 -2.50 2.70
N ALA A 17 2.61 -2.36 2.59
CA ALA A 17 1.74 -3.42 2.06
C ALA A 17 2.04 -3.74 0.59
N ILE A 18 2.28 -2.70 -0.23
CA ILE A 18 2.68 -2.87 -1.64
C ILE A 18 4.06 -3.53 -1.73
N VAL A 19 5.04 -3.09 -0.93
CA VAL A 19 6.39 -3.66 -0.92
C VAL A 19 6.38 -5.12 -0.48
N ALA A 20 5.67 -5.44 0.61
CA ALA A 20 5.52 -6.81 1.08
C ALA A 20 4.94 -7.71 -0.02
N ARG A 21 3.93 -7.23 -0.73
CA ARG A 21 3.30 -7.99 -1.81
C ARG A 21 4.20 -8.16 -3.04
N ILE A 22 5.01 -7.16 -3.39
CA ILE A 22 6.03 -7.28 -4.44
C ILE A 22 7.06 -8.34 -4.06
N LEU A 23 7.52 -8.37 -2.81
CA LEU A 23 8.47 -9.36 -2.33
C LEU A 23 7.88 -10.78 -2.31
N GLU A 24 6.60 -10.94 -1.97
CA GLU A 24 5.91 -12.23 -2.09
C GLU A 24 5.82 -12.73 -3.53
N LEU A 25 5.58 -11.82 -4.48
CA LEU A 25 5.54 -12.16 -5.90
C LEU A 25 6.93 -12.57 -6.40
N ASP A 26 7.96 -11.82 -6.01
CA ASP A 26 9.36 -12.12 -6.32
C ASP A 26 9.78 -13.48 -5.76
N ALA A 27 9.42 -13.79 -4.50
CA ALA A 27 9.66 -15.09 -3.88
C ALA A 27 8.95 -16.25 -4.62
N ARG A 28 7.88 -15.96 -5.37
CA ARG A 28 7.17 -16.91 -6.23
C ARG A 28 7.74 -16.97 -7.65
N GLY A 29 8.79 -16.22 -7.96
CA GLY A 29 9.38 -16.09 -9.29
C GLY A 29 8.54 -15.26 -10.25
N ILE A 30 7.62 -14.44 -9.74
CA ILE A 30 6.72 -13.59 -10.53
C ILE A 30 7.23 -12.16 -10.44
N GLY A 31 7.72 -11.62 -11.56
CA GLY A 31 8.09 -10.20 -11.63
C GLY A 31 6.86 -9.32 -11.48
N ALA A 32 6.79 -8.52 -10.42
CA ALA A 32 5.70 -7.57 -10.23
C ALA A 32 5.69 -6.56 -11.39
N THR A 33 4.55 -6.44 -12.08
CA THR A 33 4.40 -5.47 -13.16
C THR A 33 3.82 -4.17 -12.64
N ARG A 34 4.06 -3.08 -13.38
CA ARG A 34 3.49 -1.77 -13.05
C ARG A 34 1.96 -1.78 -12.93
N ALA A 35 1.28 -2.61 -13.73
CA ALA A 35 -0.17 -2.79 -13.66
C ALA A 35 -0.60 -3.41 -12.33
N MET A 36 0.09 -4.46 -11.88
CA MET A 36 -0.19 -5.12 -10.60
C MET A 36 -0.01 -4.15 -9.42
N VAL A 37 1.06 -3.35 -9.45
CA VAL A 37 1.30 -2.32 -8.41
C VAL A 37 0.20 -1.27 -8.38
N GLN A 38 -0.30 -0.88 -9.55
CA GLN A 38 -1.41 0.07 -9.66
C GLN A 38 -2.75 -0.51 -9.16
N GLU A 39 -3.05 -1.78 -9.46
CA GLU A 39 -4.23 -2.46 -8.90
C GLU A 39 -4.15 -2.55 -7.37
N MET A 40 -3.00 -2.93 -6.82
CA MET A 40 -2.81 -3.00 -5.36
C MET A 40 -2.98 -1.64 -4.67
N ALA A 41 -2.45 -0.57 -5.28
CA ALA A 41 -2.64 0.79 -4.78
C ALA A 41 -4.12 1.22 -4.83
N ASN A 42 -4.85 0.85 -5.89
CA ASN A 42 -6.28 1.12 -6.00
C ASN A 42 -7.10 0.34 -4.97
N ASP A 43 -6.75 -0.93 -4.71
CA ASP A 43 -7.40 -1.77 -3.70
C ASP A 43 -7.20 -1.19 -2.28
N LEU A 44 -5.99 -0.73 -1.96
CA LEU A 44 -5.70 -0.06 -0.69
C LEU A 44 -6.47 1.26 -0.54
N LEU A 45 -6.54 2.04 -1.62
CA LEU A 45 -7.32 3.28 -1.66
C LEU A 45 -8.82 3.03 -1.51
N ALA A 46 -9.34 1.96 -2.12
CA ALA A 46 -10.73 1.54 -2.00
C ALA A 46 -11.06 1.05 -0.58
N ALA A 47 -10.16 0.27 0.04
CA ALA A 47 -10.28 -0.17 1.43
C ALA A 47 -10.27 1.03 2.42
N ARG A 48 -9.53 2.10 2.09
CA ARG A 48 -9.62 3.41 2.78
C ARG A 48 -10.96 4.11 2.58
N GLY A 49 -11.58 3.94 1.41
CA GLY A 49 -12.87 4.54 1.04
C GLY A 49 -14.09 3.93 1.74
N GLU A 50 -13.97 2.76 2.37
CA GLU A 50 -15.02 2.14 3.20
C GLU A 50 -15.01 2.58 4.69
N GLY A 51 -14.10 3.49 5.09
CA GLY A 51 -14.19 4.27 6.35
C GLY A 51 -14.90 5.61 6.14
N PRO A 52 -15.54 6.22 7.15
CA PRO A 52 -16.60 7.21 6.96
C PRO A 52 -16.12 8.37 6.09
N VAL A 53 -16.56 8.36 4.83
CA VAL A 53 -16.55 9.53 3.96
C VAL A 53 -17.42 10.57 4.67
N GLY A 54 -16.74 11.39 5.47
CA GLY A 54 -17.27 12.63 5.97
C GLY A 54 -17.85 13.37 4.77
N LYS A 55 -19.15 13.63 4.86
CA LYS A 55 -19.84 14.61 4.03
C LYS A 55 -18.97 15.85 3.94
N ASN A 56 -18.64 16.26 2.72
CA ASN A 56 -18.53 17.66 2.36
C ASN A 56 -18.85 17.80 0.87
#